data_AF-A0A409VT72-F1
#
_entry.id   AF-A0A409VT72-F1
#
_cell.length_a   1.000
_cell.length_b   1.000
_cell.length_c   1.000
_cell.angle_alpha   90.00
_cell.angle_beta   90.00
_cell.angle_gamma   90.00
#
_symmetry.space_group_name_H-M   'P 1'
#
loop_
_entity.id
_entity.type
_entity.pdbx_description
1 polymer ?
#
loop_
_entity_poly.entity_id
_entity_poly.type
_entity_poly.pdbx_seq_one_letter_code
_entity_poly.pdbx_strand_id
1 'polypeptide(L)'
;MPQGRSSCGTDRVISDIKSGLEFLRKLGLVHDDINPRNIMLRGDGHAVIIDFDSCTAVGGKSRGGTPGWSRNPRIAEFDNDEYGLELVIKYMHGEYDGQDFEAFGF
;
A
#
# COMPACT_ATOMS: atom_id res chain seq x y z
N MET A 1 26.73 14.38 -7.11
CA MET A 1 25.57 14.85 -7.90
C MET A 1 24.44 13.84 -7.68
N PRO A 2 23.33 14.18 -7.03
CA PRO A 2 22.18 13.28 -7.03
C PRO A 2 21.53 13.37 -8.41
N GLN A 3 21.44 12.23 -9.10
CA GLN A 3 20.71 12.12 -10.35
C GLN A 3 19.22 12.27 -10.06
N GLY A 4 18.57 13.21 -10.74
CA GLY A 4 17.12 13.40 -10.66
C GLY A 4 16.41 12.13 -11.07
N ARG A 5 15.64 11.52 -10.15
CA ARG A 5 14.70 10.45 -10.49
C ARG A 5 13.67 11.04 -11.44
N SER A 6 13.59 10.53 -12.66
CA SER A 6 12.57 10.90 -13.62
C SER A 6 11.17 10.58 -13.07
N SER A 7 10.29 11.58 -13.01
CA SER A 7 8.91 11.49 -12.54
C SER A 7 8.10 10.35 -13.16
N CYS A 8 8.41 10.00 -14.41
CA CYS A 8 7.67 9.01 -15.20
C CYS A 8 7.69 7.58 -14.65
N GLY A 9 8.72 7.20 -13.87
CA GLY A 9 8.81 5.86 -13.28
C GLY A 9 7.90 5.70 -12.07
N THR A 10 7.84 6.74 -11.23
CA THR A 10 6.99 6.77 -10.04
C THR A 10 5.51 6.80 -10.40
N ASP A 11 5.13 7.59 -11.41
CA ASP A 11 3.74 7.69 -11.86
C ASP A 11 3.19 6.35 -12.36
N ARG A 12 4.02 5.58 -13.09
CA ARG A 12 3.64 4.24 -13.57
C ARG A 12 3.41 3.28 -12.41
N VAL A 13 4.34 3.23 -11.45
CA VAL A 13 4.22 2.36 -10.27
C VAL A 13 2.96 2.69 -9.49
N ILE A 14 2.67 3.97 -9.25
CA ILE A 14 1.44 4.40 -8.56
C ILE A 14 0.19 3.98 -9.34
N SER A 15 0.21 4.14 -10.67
CA SER A 15 -0.89 3.70 -11.54
C SER A 15 -1.13 2.19 -11.47
N ASP A 16 -0.07 1.40 -11.45
CA ASP A 16 -0.15 -0.06 -11.37
C ASP A 16 -0.72 -0.51 -10.01
N ILE A 17 -0.28 0.10 -8.90
CA ILE A 17 -0.81 -0.19 -7.56
C ILE A 17 -2.30 0.16 -7.48
N LYS A 18 -2.70 1.35 -7.96
CA LYS A 18 -4.11 1.76 -8.03
C LYS A 18 -4.96 0.78 -8.83
N SER A 19 -4.45 0.31 -9.97
CA SER A 19 -5.14 -0.68 -10.80
C SER A 19 -5.32 -2.02 -10.08
N GLY A 20 -4.30 -2.46 -9.34
CA GLY A 20 -4.37 -3.66 -8.50
C GLY A 20 -5.40 -3.54 -7.38
N LEU A 21 -5.42 -2.42 -6.66
CA LEU A 21 -6.39 -2.17 -5.59
C LEU A 21 -7.83 -2.06 -6.11
N GLU A 22 -8.04 -1.40 -7.25
CA GLU A 22 -9.34 -1.34 -7.89
C GLU A 22 -9.85 -2.74 -8.32
N PHE A 23 -8.93 -3.62 -8.74
CA PHE A 23 -9.28 -5.00 -9.02
C PHE A 23 -9.73 -5.77 -7.76
N LEU A 24 -9.02 -5.63 -6.64
CA LEU A 24 -9.42 -6.24 -5.36
C LEU A 24 -10.77 -5.72 -4.86
N ARG A 25 -10.99 -4.41 -4.97
CA ARG A 25 -12.26 -3.77 -4.63
C ARG A 25 -13.44 -4.38 -5.40
N LYS A 26 -13.29 -4.61 -6.70
CA LYS A 26 -14.31 -5.29 -7.53
C LYS A 26 -14.59 -6.73 -7.10
N LEU A 27 -13.62 -7.40 -6.49
CA LEU A 27 -13.79 -8.73 -5.91
C LEU A 27 -14.39 -8.70 -4.49
N GLY A 28 -14.60 -7.52 -3.90
CA GLY A 28 -15.03 -7.37 -2.51
C GLY A 28 -13.93 -7.69 -1.50
N LEU A 29 -12.67 -7.58 -1.90
CA LEU A 29 -11.49 -7.88 -1.08
C LEU A 29 -10.75 -6.61 -0.68
N VAL A 30 -10.21 -6.61 0.54
CA VAL A 30 -9.32 -5.58 1.08
C VAL A 30 -7.98 -6.26 1.33
N HIS A 31 -6.86 -5.68 0.89
CA HIS A 31 -5.53 -6.24 1.12
C HIS A 31 -5.08 -6.05 2.57
N ASP A 32 -5.38 -4.88 3.14
CA ASP A 32 -5.22 -4.50 4.55
C ASP A 32 -3.76 -4.33 5.02
N ASP A 33 -2.79 -4.44 4.11
CA ASP A 33 -1.36 -4.28 4.41
C ASP A 33 -0.57 -3.70 3.23
N ILE A 34 -1.09 -2.62 2.63
CA ILE A 34 -0.40 -1.91 1.55
C ILE A 34 0.78 -1.12 2.10
N ASN A 35 1.99 -1.52 1.70
CA ASN A 35 3.25 -0.85 2.03
C ASN A 35 4.32 -1.18 0.97
N PRO A 36 5.47 -0.45 0.92
CA PRO A 36 6.48 -0.65 -0.11
C PRO A 36 7.11 -2.05 -0.16
N ARG A 37 7.11 -2.81 0.95
CA ARG A 37 7.62 -4.19 0.96
C ARG A 37 6.68 -5.17 0.26
N ASN A 38 5.40 -4.82 0.18
CA ASN A 38 4.36 -5.61 -0.47
C ASN A 38 4.10 -5.16 -1.93
N ILE A 39 4.99 -4.33 -2.48
CA ILE A 39 4.99 -3.94 -3.90
C ILE A 39 6.26 -4.46 -4.57
N MET A 40 6.11 -5.31 -5.59
CA MET A 40 7.23 -5.86 -6.36
C MET A 40 7.27 -5.24 -7.76
N LEU A 41 8.48 -4.92 -8.25
CA LEU A 41 8.71 -4.52 -9.64
C LEU A 41 9.05 -5.75 -10.49
N ARG A 42 8.28 -5.97 -11.55
CA ARG A 42 8.55 -6.98 -12.57
C ARG A 42 9.65 -6.51 -13.52
N GLY A 43 10.25 -7.45 -14.25
CA GLY A 43 11.33 -7.15 -15.20
C GLY A 43 10.93 -6.24 -16.38
N ASP A 44 9.62 -6.07 -16.62
CA ASP A 44 9.06 -5.13 -17.60
C ASP A 44 8.78 -3.73 -17.02
N GLY A 45 9.12 -3.50 -15.75
CA GLY A 45 8.94 -2.22 -15.06
C GLY A 45 7.53 -1.97 -14.54
N HIS A 46 6.64 -2.97 -14.56
CA HIS A 46 5.34 -2.89 -13.92
C HIS A 46 5.41 -3.26 -12.43
N ALA A 47 4.63 -2.56 -11.61
CA ALA A 47 4.45 -2.91 -10.21
C ALA A 47 3.32 -3.93 -10.03
N VAL A 48 3.48 -4.85 -9.08
CA VAL A 48 2.45 -5.80 -8.66
C VAL A 48 2.36 -5.82 -7.14
N ILE A 49 1.13 -5.96 -6.64
CA ILE A 49 0.84 -6.16 -5.22
C ILE A 49 1.12 -7.63 -4.88
N ILE A 50 1.82 -7.87 -3.79
CA ILE A 50 2.17 -9.20 -3.28
C ILE A 50 1.76 -9.32 -1.81
N ASP A 51 1.85 -10.54 -1.27
CA ASP A 51 1.58 -10.87 0.14
C ASP A 51 0.12 -10.62 0.60
N PHE A 52 -0.74 -11.60 0.31
CA PHE A 52 -2.18 -11.54 0.59
C PHE A 52 -2.55 -12.15 1.97
N ASP A 53 -1.59 -12.34 2.88
CA ASP A 53 -1.87 -12.99 4.16
C ASP A 53 -2.81 -12.17 5.08
N SER A 54 -2.82 -10.84 4.90
CA SER A 54 -3.77 -9.92 5.56
C SER A 54 -5.11 -9.78 4.81
N CYS A 55 -5.16 -10.23 3.55
CA CYS A 55 -6.29 -9.98 2.68
C CYS A 55 -7.55 -10.73 3.15
N THR A 56 -8.67 -10.03 3.17
CA THR A 56 -9.97 -10.58 3.58
C THR A 56 -11.12 -9.87 2.89
N ALA A 57 -12.32 -10.42 3.01
CA ALA A 57 -13.53 -9.80 2.48
C ALA A 57 -13.83 -8.49 3.23
N VAL A 58 -14.30 -7.47 2.52
CA VAL A 58 -14.76 -6.20 3.12
C VAL A 58 -15.80 -6.45 4.21
N GLY A 59 -15.68 -5.74 5.33
CA GLY A 59 -16.49 -5.95 6.54
C GLY A 59 -16.02 -7.14 7.42
N GLY A 60 -15.05 -7.92 6.95
CA GLY A 60 -14.41 -8.97 7.73
C GLY A 60 -13.52 -8.43 8.85
N LYS A 61 -13.10 -9.31 9.76
CA LYS A 61 -12.12 -8.97 10.78
C LYS A 61 -10.77 -8.67 10.13
N SER A 62 -10.26 -7.46 10.34
CA SER A 62 -8.90 -7.09 9.94
C SER A 62 -7.88 -7.92 10.71
N ARG A 63 -6.80 -8.29 10.03
CA ARG A 63 -5.63 -8.93 10.66
C ARG A 63 -4.61 -7.90 11.18
N GLY A 64 -4.96 -6.61 11.08
CA GLY A 64 -4.02 -5.51 11.26
C GLY A 64 -3.16 -5.31 10.02
N GLY A 65 -2.41 -4.22 10.00
CA GLY A 65 -1.39 -3.97 9.00
C GLY A 65 -0.05 -3.72 9.67
N THR A 66 0.95 -3.47 8.84
CA THR A 66 2.30 -3.15 9.28
C THR A 66 2.32 -1.83 10.10
N PRO A 67 2.98 -1.77 11.27
CA PRO A 67 3.23 -0.52 11.99
C PRO A 67 3.95 0.51 11.11
N GLY A 68 3.52 1.78 11.14
CA GLY A 68 3.99 2.79 10.17
C GLY A 68 3.26 2.77 8.83
N TRP A 69 2.38 1.81 8.55
CA TRP A 69 1.72 1.72 7.24
C TRP A 69 0.21 1.51 7.31
N SER A 70 -0.34 1.37 8.52
CA SER A 70 -1.76 1.18 8.76
C SER A 70 -2.18 1.88 10.05
N ARG A 71 -3.49 2.06 10.24
CA ARG A 71 -4.06 2.62 11.48
C ARG A 71 -4.46 1.55 12.49
N ASN A 72 -3.85 0.37 12.42
CA ASN A 72 -4.23 -0.80 13.21
C ASN A 72 -5.76 -1.08 13.16
N PRO A 73 -6.35 -1.23 11.95
CA PRO A 73 -7.79 -1.38 11.82
C PRO A 73 -8.29 -2.68 12.46
N ARG A 74 -9.56 -2.68 12.91
CA ARG A 74 -10.23 -3.89 13.43
C ARG A 74 -11.11 -4.57 12.39
N ILE A 75 -11.55 -3.79 11.39
CA ILE A 75 -12.43 -4.23 10.31
C ILE A 75 -11.72 -3.92 8.99
N ALA A 76 -11.81 -4.85 8.06
CA ALA A 76 -11.29 -4.67 6.72
C ALA A 76 -12.22 -3.75 5.94
N GLU A 77 -11.73 -2.56 5.60
CA GLU A 77 -12.44 -1.53 4.86
C GLU A 77 -11.56 -1.07 3.70
N PHE A 78 -12.16 -0.71 2.57
CA PHE A 78 -11.37 -0.25 1.42
C PHE A 78 -10.53 0.99 1.74
N ASP A 79 -10.99 1.83 2.67
CA ASP A 79 -10.27 2.99 3.18
C ASP A 79 -8.92 2.61 3.82
N ASN A 80 -8.77 1.38 4.32
CA ASN A 80 -7.49 0.88 4.85
C ASN A 80 -6.43 0.77 3.73
N ASP A 81 -6.82 0.24 2.56
CA ASP A 81 -5.94 0.13 1.40
C ASP A 81 -5.64 1.52 0.80
N GLU A 82 -6.62 2.42 0.80
CA GLU A 82 -6.44 3.81 0.36
C GLU A 82 -5.44 4.56 1.25
N TYR A 83 -5.52 4.36 2.57
CA TYR A 83 -4.57 4.92 3.51
C TYR A 83 -3.15 4.39 3.28
N GLY A 84 -2.98 3.06 3.13
CA GLY A 84 -1.68 2.48 2.82
C GLY A 84 -1.11 2.99 1.49
N LEU A 85 -1.95 3.14 0.46
CA LEU A 85 -1.55 3.73 -0.81
C LEU A 85 -1.09 5.19 -0.66
N GLU A 86 -1.79 6.01 0.13
CA GLU A 86 -1.40 7.40 0.39
C GLU A 86 0.02 7.47 0.99
N LEU A 87 0.31 6.60 1.97
CA LEU A 87 1.63 6.52 2.59
C LEU A 87 2.70 6.05 1.59
N VAL A 88 2.38 5.09 0.72
CA VAL A 88 3.30 4.64 -0.35
C VAL A 88 3.62 5.79 -1.29
N ILE A 89 2.62 6.59 -1.70
CA ILE A 89 2.82 7.77 -2.56
C ILE A 89 3.76 8.77 -1.88
N LYS A 90 3.50 9.13 -0.61
CA LYS A 90 4.37 10.02 0.17
C LYS A 90 5.80 9.47 0.27
N TYR A 91 5.95 8.18 0.53
CA TYR A 91 7.26 7.52 0.58
C TYR A 91 8.02 7.61 -0.75
N MET A 92 7.33 7.38 -1.87
CA MET A 92 7.93 7.49 -3.20
C MET A 92 8.36 8.92 -3.55
N HIS A 93 7.70 9.94 -2.99
CA HIS A 93 8.08 11.34 -3.11
C HIS A 93 9.14 11.79 -2.08
N GLY A 94 9.51 10.92 -1.13
CA GLY A 94 10.48 11.24 -0.07
C GLY A 94 9.88 12.10 1.07
N GLU A 95 8.56 12.13 1.18
CA GLU A 95 7.79 12.89 2.18
C GLU A 95 7.46 12.05 3.43
N TYR A 96 7.70 10.74 3.37
CA TYR A 96 7.43 9.79 4.44
C TYR A 96 8.52 8.73 4.52
N ASP A 97 8.91 8.33 5.73
CA ASP A 97 10.02 7.40 5.98
C ASP A 97 9.57 6.01 6.47
N GLY A 98 8.27 5.81 6.70
CA GLY A 98 7.72 4.53 7.15
C GLY A 98 7.75 4.32 8.67
N GLN A 99 7.98 5.38 9.47
CA GLN A 99 8.14 5.28 10.93
C GLN A 99 7.06 6.02 11.74
N ASP A 100 5.82 6.09 11.25
CA ASP A 100 4.68 6.58 12.05
C ASP A 100 4.06 5.45 12.89
N PHE A 101 4.61 5.27 14.09
CA PHE A 101 4.16 4.23 15.02
C PHE A 101 3.06 4.70 15.99
N GLU A 102 2.55 5.93 15.87
CA GLU A 102 1.59 6.49 16.83
C GLU A 102 0.31 5.66 16.93
N ALA A 103 -0.14 5.08 15.81
CA ALA A 103 -1.32 4.22 15.76
C ALA A 103 -1.19 2.88 16.53
N PHE A 104 0.02 2.51 16.94
CA PHE A 104 0.30 1.23 17.59
C PHE A 104 0.73 1.35 19.06
N GLY A 105 0.87 2.58 19.59
CA GLY A 105 1.01 2.83 21.03
C GLY A 105 2.23 2.21 21.70
N PHE A 106 3.35 2.10 20.96
CA PHE A 106 4.65 1.71 21.52
C PHE A 106 5.33 2.87 22.26
#